data_AF-A0A5M4D7P4-F1
#
_entry.id   AF-A0A5M4D7P4-F1
#
_cell.length_a   1.000
_cell.length_b   1.000
_cell.length_c   1.000
_cell.angle_alpha   90.00
_cell.angle_beta   90.00
_cell.angle_gamma   90.00
#
_symmetry.space_group_name_H-M   'P 1'
#
loop_
_entity.id
_entity.type
_entity.pdbx_description
1 polymer ?
#
loop_
_entity_poly.entity_id
_entity_poly.type
_entity_poly.pdbx_seq_one_letter_code
_entity_poly.pdbx_strand_id
1 'polypeptide(L)'
;MAQPVGPFDEPAAPAPRLPSSVIDLPASPAQINPLQVMADASAMLDAHRPQQPDPSEKPGLSVAVNVMLLLTVITLVPSIMLMTTCFVRILVVLALLRQALGTQSLPPPQVVTGLALFMTLLVMSPTIDRIWNEAVVPYQNGEIGDYDTLWAAARQPMRDYMFDQIEATGNWSSVYTLLNYRGVDTSNPAELTRADVDMVTLVPAYMLSELKVAFLLGFRVYLPFLVIDMVIASLLISMSMMMLPPVLISLPFKLLLFVLVDGWALVVGSLLETFVQEGTSGRLSAEPAAMLPFLLICFVRRPRPPVSSLPLAEACRDV
;
A
#
# COMPACT_ATOMS: atom_id res chain seq x y z
N MET A 1 52.49 -48.85 -0.29
CA MET A 1 52.61 -47.40 -0.13
C MET A 1 51.41 -46.75 -0.82
N ALA A 2 50.55 -46.11 -0.02
CA ALA A 2 49.49 -45.16 -0.38
C ALA A 2 50.07 -44.01 -1.23
N GLN A 3 49.36 -43.21 -2.04
CA GLN A 3 47.94 -42.91 -2.35
C GLN A 3 47.97 -42.14 -3.70
N PRO A 4 46.83 -41.81 -4.34
CA PRO A 4 46.41 -40.40 -4.26
C PRO A 4 44.88 -40.20 -4.20
N VAL A 5 44.48 -39.12 -3.53
CA VAL A 5 43.11 -38.59 -3.42
C VAL A 5 42.96 -37.44 -4.42
N GLY A 6 41.82 -37.39 -5.13
CA GLY A 6 41.57 -36.49 -6.26
C GLY A 6 41.05 -35.10 -5.89
N PRO A 7 40.46 -34.38 -6.86
CA PRO A 7 39.52 -33.30 -6.61
C PRO A 7 38.09 -33.64 -7.08
N PHE A 8 37.13 -33.07 -6.36
CA PHE A 8 35.69 -33.04 -6.65
C PHE A 8 35.38 -32.38 -8.00
N ASP A 9 34.37 -32.87 -8.72
CA ASP A 9 33.25 -32.04 -9.19
C ASP A 9 32.09 -32.88 -9.75
N GLU A 10 30.91 -32.30 -9.60
CA GLU A 10 29.53 -32.79 -9.58
C GLU A 10 28.99 -33.46 -10.87
N PRO A 11 28.10 -34.47 -10.79
CA PRO A 11 27.55 -35.15 -11.97
C PRO A 11 26.47 -34.33 -12.69
N ALA A 12 26.71 -34.06 -13.97
CA ALA A 12 25.77 -33.40 -14.88
C ALA A 12 24.43 -34.15 -15.02
N ALA A 13 23.34 -33.39 -14.95
CA ALA A 13 21.97 -33.84 -15.16
C ALA A 13 21.76 -34.50 -16.55
N PRO A 14 20.90 -35.54 -16.65
CA PRO A 14 20.68 -36.23 -17.92
C PRO A 14 19.90 -35.37 -18.91
N ALA A 15 20.43 -35.24 -20.13
CA ALA A 15 19.80 -34.57 -21.25
C ALA A 15 18.45 -35.21 -21.64
N PRO A 16 17.49 -34.43 -22.17
CA PRO A 16 16.16 -34.92 -22.51
C PRO A 16 16.23 -35.94 -23.65
N ARG A 17 15.62 -37.11 -23.44
CA ARG A 17 15.48 -38.16 -24.45
C ARG A 17 14.54 -37.66 -25.55
N LEU A 18 15.06 -37.41 -26.75
CA LEU A 18 14.24 -37.25 -27.95
C LEU A 18 13.50 -38.57 -28.21
N PRO A 19 12.19 -38.55 -28.54
CA PRO A 19 11.47 -39.75 -28.89
C PRO A 19 12.08 -40.34 -30.17
N SER A 20 12.56 -41.57 -30.08
CA SER A 20 13.04 -42.37 -31.20
C SER A 20 11.86 -42.85 -32.05
N SER A 21 11.16 -41.93 -32.71
CA SER A 21 10.30 -42.28 -33.85
C SER A 21 11.18 -42.28 -35.09
N VAL A 22 11.97 -43.35 -35.23
CA VAL A 22 12.65 -43.67 -36.50
C VAL A 22 11.54 -43.89 -37.52
N ILE A 23 11.47 -43.01 -38.50
CA ILE A 23 10.70 -43.25 -39.72
C ILE A 23 11.44 -44.38 -40.44
N ASP A 24 10.97 -45.61 -40.29
CA ASP A 24 11.39 -46.70 -41.18
C ASP A 24 10.77 -46.42 -42.55
N LEU A 25 11.52 -45.74 -43.42
CA LEU A 25 11.18 -45.68 -44.83
C LEU A 25 11.34 -47.08 -45.44
N PRO A 26 10.34 -47.61 -46.15
CA PRO A 26 10.43 -48.94 -46.73
C PRO A 26 11.59 -49.00 -47.74
N ALA A 27 12.47 -49.99 -47.55
CA ALA A 27 13.54 -50.30 -48.46
C ALA A 27 12.95 -50.87 -49.77
N SER A 28 12.92 -50.03 -50.81
CA SER A 28 12.58 -50.28 -52.23
C SER A 28 11.27 -49.64 -52.71
N PRO A 29 11.30 -48.85 -53.82
CA PRO A 29 10.14 -48.13 -54.35
C PRO A 29 9.15 -49.00 -55.15
N ALA A 30 9.19 -50.33 -55.03
CA ALA A 30 8.41 -51.25 -55.88
C ALA A 30 7.16 -51.86 -55.22
N GLN A 31 6.87 -51.57 -53.96
CA GLN A 31 5.66 -52.06 -53.27
C GLN A 31 5.05 -50.97 -52.38
N ILE A 32 4.60 -49.87 -52.99
CA ILE A 32 3.64 -48.99 -52.33
C ILE A 32 2.27 -49.62 -52.55
N ASN A 33 1.83 -50.42 -51.58
CA ASN A 33 0.50 -51.01 -51.62
C ASN A 33 -0.51 -49.97 -51.08
N PRO A 34 -1.36 -49.37 -51.92
CA PRO A 34 -2.22 -48.25 -51.52
C PRO A 34 -3.20 -48.62 -50.40
N LEU A 35 -3.52 -49.91 -50.26
CA LEU A 35 -4.35 -50.42 -49.17
C LEU A 35 -3.67 -50.33 -47.79
N GLN A 36 -2.35 -50.56 -47.72
CA GLN A 36 -1.60 -50.45 -46.46
C GLN A 36 -1.41 -48.99 -46.04
N VAL A 37 -1.17 -48.10 -47.01
CA VAL A 37 -1.08 -46.66 -46.75
C VAL A 37 -2.40 -46.09 -46.24
N MET A 38 -3.54 -46.57 -46.77
CA MET A 38 -4.87 -46.20 -46.27
C MET A 38 -5.18 -46.82 -44.91
N ALA A 39 -4.73 -48.04 -44.63
CA ALA A 39 -4.87 -48.69 -43.33
C ALA A 39 -4.07 -47.94 -42.24
N ASP A 40 -2.82 -47.58 -42.53
CA ASP A 40 -2.00 -46.77 -41.63
C ASP A 40 -2.58 -45.36 -41.44
N ALA A 41 -3.11 -44.74 -42.50
CA ALA A 41 -3.81 -43.46 -42.39
C ALA A 41 -5.08 -43.55 -41.53
N SER A 42 -5.83 -44.66 -41.60
CA SER A 42 -7.00 -44.88 -40.73
C SER A 42 -6.61 -45.11 -39.27
N ALA A 43 -5.52 -45.85 -39.02
CA ALA A 43 -4.99 -46.06 -37.68
C ALA A 43 -4.46 -44.74 -37.05
N MET A 44 -3.89 -43.85 -37.86
CA MET A 44 -3.49 -42.51 -37.43
C MET A 44 -4.69 -41.59 -37.18
N LEU A 45 -5.80 -41.76 -37.90
CA LEU A 45 -7.03 -41.01 -37.67
C LEU A 45 -7.72 -41.43 -36.36
N ASP A 46 -7.70 -42.73 -36.04
CA ASP A 46 -8.24 -43.25 -34.78
C ASP A 46 -7.38 -42.87 -33.56
N ALA A 47 -6.06 -42.71 -33.75
CA ALA A 47 -5.16 -42.19 -32.71
C ALA A 47 -5.35 -40.70 -32.40
N HIS A 48 -6.04 -39.94 -33.27
CA HIS A 48 -6.31 -38.51 -33.12
C HIS A 48 -7.77 -38.20 -32.77
N ARG A 49 -8.54 -39.20 -32.32
CA ARG A 49 -9.87 -38.94 -31.77
C ARG A 49 -9.69 -38.03 -30.54
N PRO A 50 -10.26 -36.81 -30.51
CA PRO A 50 -10.20 -35.98 -29.32
C PRO A 50 -10.80 -36.78 -28.17
N GLN A 51 -9.99 -37.04 -27.15
CA GLN A 51 -10.44 -37.67 -25.91
C GLN A 51 -11.64 -36.87 -25.41
N GLN A 52 -12.77 -37.56 -25.32
CA GLN A 52 -13.96 -37.04 -24.70
C GLN A 52 -13.60 -36.66 -23.26
N PRO A 53 -13.79 -35.40 -22.83
CA PRO A 53 -13.37 -34.98 -21.51
C PRO A 53 -14.15 -35.78 -20.47
N ASP A 54 -13.45 -36.33 -19.49
CA ASP A 54 -14.06 -36.98 -18.34
C ASP A 54 -15.05 -36.00 -17.67
N PRO A 55 -16.28 -36.41 -17.29
CA PRO A 55 -17.30 -35.50 -16.76
C PRO A 55 -16.97 -34.88 -15.39
N SER A 56 -15.80 -35.19 -14.81
CA SER A 56 -15.42 -34.86 -13.43
C SER A 56 -14.30 -33.82 -13.33
N GLU A 57 -13.67 -33.43 -14.44
CA GLU A 57 -12.68 -32.35 -14.42
C GLU A 57 -13.36 -31.02 -14.72
N LYS A 58 -13.44 -30.15 -13.69
CA LYS A 58 -13.76 -28.73 -13.89
C LYS A 58 -12.83 -28.19 -14.98
N PRO A 59 -13.31 -27.47 -16.01
CA PRO A 59 -12.45 -26.94 -17.05
C PRO A 59 -11.44 -26.00 -16.40
N GLY A 60 -10.19 -26.45 -16.26
CA GLY A 60 -9.11 -25.59 -15.82
C GLY A 60 -8.98 -24.47 -16.84
N LEU A 61 -9.15 -23.22 -16.39
CA LEU A 61 -8.80 -22.06 -17.20
C LEU A 61 -7.40 -22.30 -17.78
N SER A 62 -7.23 -22.13 -19.09
CA SER A 62 -5.91 -22.36 -19.70
C SER A 62 -4.87 -21.49 -19.00
N VAL A 63 -3.64 -22.00 -18.86
CA VAL A 63 -2.54 -21.28 -18.17
C VAL A 63 -2.39 -19.84 -18.66
N ALA A 64 -2.63 -19.61 -19.96
CA ALA A 64 -2.65 -18.29 -20.57
C ALA A 64 -3.73 -17.36 -19.96
N VAL A 65 -4.95 -17.85 -19.72
CA VAL A 65 -6.03 -17.06 -19.09
C VAL A 65 -5.72 -16.77 -17.63
N ASN A 66 -5.14 -17.73 -16.89
CA ASN A 66 -4.71 -17.49 -15.50
C ASN A 66 -3.62 -16.42 -15.41
N VAL A 67 -2.62 -16.45 -16.30
CA VAL A 67 -1.57 -15.43 -16.35
C VAL A 67 -2.16 -14.06 -16.73
N MET A 68 -3.07 -14.02 -17.70
CA MET A 68 -3.76 -12.79 -18.10
C MET A 68 -4.57 -12.20 -16.93
N LEU A 69 -5.29 -13.04 -16.19
CA LEU A 69 -6.07 -12.62 -15.01
C LEU A 69 -5.14 -12.08 -13.91
N LEU A 70 -4.03 -12.76 -13.63
CA LEU A 70 -3.05 -12.31 -12.64
C LEU A 70 -2.44 -10.94 -12.99
N LEU A 71 -2.01 -10.75 -14.25
CA LEU A 71 -1.49 -9.46 -14.72
C LEU A 71 -2.54 -8.34 -14.62
N THR A 72 -3.80 -8.66 -14.90
CA THR A 72 -4.92 -7.71 -14.76
C THR A 72 -5.10 -7.29 -13.30
N VAL A 73 -5.08 -8.25 -12.37
CA VAL A 73 -5.20 -7.95 -10.93
C VAL A 73 -4.04 -7.10 -10.45
N ILE A 74 -2.79 -7.43 -10.81
CA ILE A 74 -1.60 -6.65 -10.43
C ILE A 74 -1.69 -5.21 -10.94
N THR A 75 -2.20 -5.02 -12.16
CA THR A 75 -2.35 -3.67 -12.75
C THR A 75 -3.41 -2.84 -12.03
N LEU A 76 -4.43 -3.47 -11.42
CA LEU A 76 -5.48 -2.80 -10.65
C LEU A 76 -5.06 -2.45 -9.21
N VAL A 77 -4.03 -3.10 -8.66
CA VAL A 77 -3.57 -2.90 -7.27
C VAL A 77 -3.34 -1.42 -6.92
N PRO A 78 -2.62 -0.61 -7.72
CA PRO A 78 -2.40 0.79 -7.39
C PRO A 78 -3.72 1.57 -7.27
N SER A 79 -4.68 1.32 -8.17
CA SER A 79 -5.99 1.99 -8.13
C SER A 79 -6.78 1.59 -6.89
N ILE A 80 -6.78 0.31 -6.53
CA ILE A 80 -7.46 -0.16 -5.32
C ILE A 80 -6.83 0.46 -4.09
N MET A 81 -5.49 0.50 -4.01
CA MET A 81 -4.76 1.16 -2.94
C MET A 81 -5.17 2.63 -2.77
N LEU A 82 -5.35 3.37 -3.87
CA LEU A 82 -5.81 4.76 -3.79
C LEU A 82 -7.23 4.88 -3.19
N MET A 83 -8.11 3.95 -3.51
CA MET A 83 -9.55 4.06 -3.18
C MET A 83 -9.91 3.49 -1.80
N THR A 84 -9.18 2.48 -1.34
CA THR A 84 -9.53 1.73 -0.12
C THR A 84 -8.61 2.01 1.07
N THR A 85 -7.62 2.89 0.92
CA THR A 85 -6.63 3.16 1.97
C THR A 85 -6.52 4.64 2.35
N CYS A 86 -5.70 4.96 3.37
CA CYS A 86 -5.42 6.33 3.79
C CYS A 86 -4.48 7.11 2.85
N PHE A 87 -4.00 6.47 1.78
CA PHE A 87 -3.03 7.07 0.87
C PHE A 87 -3.46 8.44 0.35
N VAL A 88 -4.74 8.60 -0.02
CA VAL A 88 -5.28 9.87 -0.53
C VAL A 88 -5.13 11.00 0.47
N ARG A 89 -5.45 10.76 1.75
CA ARG A 89 -5.34 11.80 2.79
C ARG A 89 -3.90 12.26 2.95
N ILE A 90 -2.97 11.31 3.03
CA ILE A 90 -1.55 11.59 3.21
C ILE A 90 -0.99 12.35 1.99
N LEU A 91 -1.27 11.84 0.79
CA LEU A 91 -0.76 12.42 -0.45
C LEU A 91 -1.25 13.87 -0.63
N VAL A 92 -2.54 14.12 -0.42
CA VAL A 92 -3.13 15.45 -0.61
C VAL A 92 -2.56 16.45 0.40
N VAL A 93 -2.41 16.09 1.67
CA VAL A 93 -1.84 17.01 2.68
C VAL A 93 -0.38 17.33 2.37
N LEU A 94 0.44 16.33 2.01
CA LEU A 94 1.84 16.58 1.65
C LEU A 94 1.98 17.38 0.34
N ALA A 95 1.08 17.16 -0.62
CA ALA A 95 1.04 17.96 -1.85
C ALA A 95 0.66 19.42 -1.57
N LEU A 96 -0.32 19.67 -0.69
CA LEU A 96 -0.72 21.02 -0.27
C LEU A 96 0.39 21.72 0.53
N LEU A 97 1.13 20.98 1.37
CA LEU A 97 2.32 21.51 2.05
C LEU A 97 3.37 22.00 1.05
N ARG A 98 3.69 21.20 0.03
CA ARG A 98 4.64 21.60 -1.04
C ARG A 98 4.18 22.87 -1.75
N GLN A 99 2.89 22.97 -2.06
CA GLN A 99 2.30 24.18 -2.65
C GLN A 99 2.45 25.39 -1.71
N ALA A 100 2.21 25.21 -0.41
CA ALA A 100 2.26 26.28 0.60
C ALA A 100 3.67 26.87 0.79
N LEU A 101 4.71 26.03 0.69
CA LEU A 101 6.11 26.45 0.73
C LEU A 101 6.50 27.32 -0.47
N GLY A 102 5.73 27.29 -1.57
CA GLY A 102 5.98 28.08 -2.77
C GLY A 102 7.06 27.51 -3.69
N THR A 103 7.52 26.28 -3.43
CA THR A 103 8.57 25.60 -4.18
C THR A 103 7.99 24.72 -5.30
N GLN A 104 8.26 25.08 -6.55
CA GLN A 104 7.70 24.35 -7.71
C GLN A 104 8.33 22.96 -7.91
N SER A 105 9.60 22.78 -7.54
CA SER A 105 10.38 21.57 -7.84
C SER A 105 10.85 20.78 -6.61
N LEU A 106 10.79 21.38 -5.41
CA LEU A 106 11.32 20.77 -4.19
C LEU A 106 10.24 20.65 -3.11
N PRO A 107 10.09 19.51 -2.41
CA PRO A 107 10.64 18.20 -2.78
C PRO A 107 10.01 17.65 -4.08
N PRO A 108 10.72 16.77 -4.82
CA PRO A 108 10.19 16.14 -6.03
C PRO A 108 8.88 15.38 -5.75
N PRO A 109 7.88 15.39 -6.66
CA PRO A 109 6.63 14.66 -6.48
C PRO A 109 6.83 13.17 -6.18
N GLN A 110 7.88 12.56 -6.75
CA GLN A 110 8.24 11.17 -6.49
C GLN A 110 8.59 10.91 -5.03
N VAL A 111 9.29 11.85 -4.36
CA VAL A 111 9.64 11.73 -2.95
C VAL A 111 8.40 11.85 -2.07
N VAL A 112 7.50 12.78 -2.40
CA VAL A 112 6.21 12.96 -1.72
C VAL A 112 5.36 11.69 -1.84
N THR A 113 5.24 11.14 -3.04
CA THR A 113 4.51 9.89 -3.31
C THR A 113 5.14 8.71 -2.57
N GLY A 114 6.48 8.60 -2.57
CA GLY A 114 7.19 7.55 -1.83
C GLY A 114 6.95 7.63 -0.33
N LEU A 115 7.04 8.83 0.26
CA LEU A 115 6.73 9.07 1.67
C LEU A 115 5.27 8.68 1.97
N ALA A 116 4.32 9.10 1.13
CA ALA A 116 2.91 8.75 1.29
C ALA A 116 2.68 7.24 1.27
N LEU A 117 3.36 6.50 0.39
CA LEU A 117 3.26 5.06 0.28
C LEU A 117 3.79 4.36 1.55
N PHE A 118 4.98 4.73 2.02
CA PHE A 118 5.54 4.13 3.25
C PHE A 118 4.70 4.45 4.49
N MET A 119 4.19 5.68 4.61
CA MET A 119 3.27 6.03 5.69
C MET A 119 1.96 5.24 5.61
N THR A 120 1.43 5.02 4.41
CA THR A 120 0.23 4.20 4.22
C THR A 120 0.47 2.77 4.70
N LEU A 121 1.61 2.16 4.34
CA LEU A 121 1.97 0.81 4.82
C LEU A 121 2.09 0.75 6.34
N LEU A 122 2.67 1.78 6.96
CA LEU A 122 2.79 1.87 8.42
C LEU A 122 1.40 1.95 9.10
N VAL A 123 0.50 2.77 8.58
CA VAL A 123 -0.86 2.90 9.11
C VAL A 123 -1.70 1.65 8.85
N MET A 124 -1.48 0.98 7.71
CA MET A 124 -2.26 -0.18 7.28
C MET A 124 -1.74 -1.54 7.76
N SER A 125 -0.58 -1.59 8.43
CA SER A 125 -0.03 -2.83 8.98
C SER A 125 -1.06 -3.71 9.68
N PRO A 126 -1.86 -3.22 10.68
CA PRO A 126 -2.81 -4.09 11.38
C PRO A 126 -3.92 -4.64 10.48
N THR A 127 -4.38 -3.87 9.49
CA THR A 127 -5.39 -4.32 8.52
C THR A 127 -4.83 -5.40 7.61
N ILE A 128 -3.58 -5.24 7.15
CA ILE A 128 -2.90 -6.24 6.31
C ILE A 128 -2.68 -7.53 7.10
N ASP A 129 -2.27 -7.42 8.37
CA ASP A 129 -2.08 -8.58 9.25
C ASP A 129 -3.38 -9.35 9.48
N ARG A 130 -4.52 -8.65 9.64
CA ARG A 130 -5.84 -9.29 9.74
C ARG A 130 -6.19 -10.04 8.44
N ILE A 131 -6.03 -9.41 7.28
CA ILE A 131 -6.28 -10.06 5.99
C ILE A 131 -5.40 -11.31 5.83
N TRP A 132 -4.14 -11.23 6.25
CA TRP A 132 -3.23 -12.37 6.20
C TRP A 132 -3.73 -13.54 7.05
N ASN A 133 -4.06 -13.28 8.32
CA ASN A 133 -4.46 -14.32 9.27
C ASN A 133 -5.89 -14.85 9.05
N GLU A 134 -6.83 -13.98 8.67
CA GLU A 134 -8.26 -14.33 8.53
C GLU A 134 -8.61 -14.89 7.14
N ALA A 135 -7.84 -14.55 6.10
CA ALA A 135 -8.16 -14.95 4.73
C ALA A 135 -7.05 -15.80 4.08
N VAL A 136 -5.80 -15.34 4.13
CA VAL A 136 -4.70 -15.98 3.37
C VAL A 136 -4.27 -17.30 3.99
N VAL A 137 -4.02 -17.34 5.30
CA VAL A 137 -3.62 -18.55 6.03
C VAL A 137 -4.66 -19.68 5.91
N PRO A 138 -5.96 -19.47 6.20
CA PRO A 138 -6.95 -20.56 6.10
C PRO A 138 -7.17 -21.05 4.66
N TYR A 139 -6.98 -20.20 3.65
CA TYR A 139 -7.00 -20.63 2.25
C TYR A 139 -5.79 -21.50 1.90
N GLN A 140 -4.59 -21.16 2.39
CA GLN A 140 -3.39 -21.98 2.19
C GLN A 140 -3.48 -23.32 2.92
N ASN A 141 -4.12 -23.36 4.09
CA ASN A 141 -4.35 -24.58 4.86
C ASN A 141 -5.46 -25.48 4.27
N GLY A 142 -6.19 -25.01 3.25
CA GLY A 142 -7.32 -25.73 2.65
C GLY A 142 -8.58 -25.74 3.51
N GLU A 143 -8.65 -24.91 4.56
CA GLU A 143 -9.84 -24.71 5.38
C GLU A 143 -10.93 -23.95 4.59
N ILE A 144 -10.50 -23.06 3.70
CA ILE A 144 -11.35 -22.30 2.78
C ILE A 144 -11.06 -22.76 1.35
N GLY A 145 -11.98 -23.53 0.77
CA GLY A 145 -11.88 -23.99 -0.63
C GLY A 145 -12.65 -23.13 -1.64
N ASP A 146 -13.46 -22.18 -1.17
CA ASP A 146 -14.35 -21.38 -2.01
C ASP A 146 -13.87 -19.92 -2.12
N TYR A 147 -13.82 -19.41 -3.36
CA TYR A 147 -13.34 -18.06 -3.65
C TYR A 147 -14.24 -16.96 -3.05
N ASP A 148 -15.54 -17.19 -2.97
CA ASP A 148 -16.48 -16.21 -2.42
C ASP A 148 -16.27 -16.03 -0.91
N THR A 149 -16.02 -17.13 -0.19
CA THR A 149 -15.72 -17.08 1.25
C THR A 149 -14.36 -16.45 1.54
N LEU A 150 -13.32 -16.72 0.72
CA LEU A 150 -12.03 -16.02 0.80
C LEU A 150 -12.21 -14.51 0.60
N TRP A 151 -12.98 -14.12 -0.42
CA TRP A 151 -13.24 -12.71 -0.70
C TRP A 151 -14.02 -12.03 0.43
N ALA A 152 -14.99 -12.73 1.03
CA ALA A 152 -15.74 -12.23 2.17
C ALA A 152 -14.86 -12.03 3.41
N ALA A 153 -13.91 -12.94 3.68
CA ALA A 153 -12.95 -12.79 4.77
C ALA A 153 -11.97 -11.63 4.51
N ALA A 154 -11.40 -11.55 3.31
CA ALA A 154 -10.44 -10.51 2.97
C ALA A 154 -11.05 -9.09 2.94
N ARG A 155 -12.33 -8.97 2.57
CA ARG A 155 -13.00 -7.66 2.49
C ARG A 155 -13.42 -7.08 3.83
N GLN A 156 -13.61 -7.90 4.88
CA GLN A 156 -14.12 -7.43 6.16
C GLN A 156 -13.17 -6.47 6.89
N PRO A 157 -11.87 -6.78 7.06
CA PRO A 157 -10.93 -5.85 7.69
C PRO A 157 -10.82 -4.50 6.95
N MET A 158 -10.91 -4.51 5.62
CA MET A 158 -10.94 -3.28 4.83
C MET A 158 -12.21 -2.46 5.10
N ARG A 159 -13.37 -3.11 5.23
CA ARG A 159 -14.64 -2.44 5.57
C ARG A 159 -14.57 -1.83 6.96
N ASP A 160 -14.11 -2.59 7.94
CA ASP A 160 -13.97 -2.15 9.33
C ASP A 160 -13.10 -0.89 9.40
N TYR A 161 -11.93 -0.93 8.74
CA TYR A 161 -11.04 0.22 8.64
C TYR A 161 -11.74 1.47 8.08
N MET A 162 -12.49 1.33 6.97
CA MET A 162 -13.17 2.46 6.33
C MET A 162 -14.24 3.07 7.23
N PHE A 163 -15.03 2.23 7.92
CA PHE A 163 -16.01 2.71 8.89
C PHE A 163 -15.35 3.42 10.06
N ASP A 164 -14.31 2.84 10.64
CA ASP A 164 -13.60 3.42 11.77
C ASP A 164 -13.01 4.80 11.41
N GLN A 165 -12.48 4.98 10.19
CA GLN A 165 -12.02 6.30 9.75
C GLN A 165 -13.19 7.29 9.52
N ILE A 166 -14.32 6.85 8.96
CA ILE A 166 -15.50 7.70 8.79
C ILE A 166 -16.08 8.13 10.15
N GLU A 167 -16.13 7.21 11.11
CA GLU A 167 -16.57 7.45 12.49
C GLU A 167 -15.64 8.43 13.21
N ALA A 168 -14.33 8.17 13.16
CA ALA A 168 -13.31 9.02 13.78
C ALA A 168 -13.36 10.47 13.28
N THR A 169 -13.68 10.64 11.99
CA THR A 169 -13.72 11.96 11.34
C THR A 169 -15.11 12.62 11.41
N GLY A 170 -16.12 11.92 11.93
CA GLY A 170 -17.49 12.43 12.05
C GLY A 170 -18.18 12.67 10.70
N ASN A 171 -17.74 12.02 9.62
CA ASN A 171 -18.18 12.31 8.26
C ASN A 171 -19.23 11.31 7.72
N TRP A 172 -20.11 10.84 8.60
CA TRP A 172 -21.26 10.00 8.23
C TRP A 172 -22.15 10.63 7.14
N SER A 173 -22.16 11.95 7.04
CA SER A 173 -22.84 12.68 5.96
C SER A 173 -22.47 12.18 4.55
N SER A 174 -21.22 11.74 4.35
CA SER A 174 -20.77 11.20 3.06
C SER A 174 -21.49 9.89 2.75
N VAL A 175 -21.59 8.98 3.73
CA VAL A 175 -22.29 7.71 3.58
C VAL A 175 -23.78 7.95 3.30
N TYR A 176 -24.43 8.82 4.07
CA TYR A 176 -25.83 9.16 3.90
C TYR A 176 -26.14 9.75 2.53
N THR A 177 -25.26 10.60 2.01
CA THR A 177 -25.43 11.20 0.67
C THR A 177 -25.44 10.13 -0.41
N LEU A 178 -24.54 9.14 -0.34
CA LEU A 178 -24.50 8.05 -1.32
C LEU A 178 -25.64 7.05 -1.15
N LEU A 179 -26.07 6.76 0.08
CA LEU A 179 -27.25 5.92 0.34
C LEU A 179 -28.53 6.55 -0.23
N ASN A 180 -28.74 7.84 0.03
CA ASN A 180 -29.86 8.60 -0.52
C ASN A 180 -29.84 8.61 -2.06
N TYR A 181 -28.66 8.74 -2.68
CA TYR A 181 -28.53 8.65 -4.14
C TYR A 181 -28.96 7.28 -4.69
N ARG A 182 -28.78 6.20 -3.91
CA ARG A 182 -29.24 4.85 -4.25
C ARG A 182 -30.72 4.61 -3.92
N GLY A 183 -31.43 5.61 -3.41
CA GLY A 183 -32.84 5.47 -3.02
C GLY A 183 -33.05 4.71 -1.71
N VAL A 184 -31.99 4.55 -0.88
CA VAL A 184 -32.13 3.99 0.47
C VAL A 184 -32.56 5.13 1.40
N ASP A 185 -33.70 4.94 2.08
CA ASP A 185 -34.24 5.94 2.99
C ASP A 185 -33.30 6.13 4.19
N THR A 186 -32.68 7.31 4.26
CA THR A 186 -31.74 7.69 5.30
C THR A 186 -32.38 8.62 6.35
N SER A 187 -33.72 8.71 6.36
CA SER A 187 -34.46 9.59 7.27
C SER A 187 -34.29 9.25 8.76
N ASN A 188 -33.94 7.99 9.09
CA ASN A 188 -33.61 7.54 10.45
C ASN A 188 -32.16 7.03 10.55
N PRO A 189 -31.18 7.91 10.80
CA PRO A 189 -29.76 7.55 10.89
C PRO A 189 -29.41 6.54 12.00
N ALA A 190 -30.27 6.38 13.01
CA ALA A 190 -30.06 5.51 14.16
C ALA A 190 -30.33 4.02 13.88
N GLU A 191 -31.02 3.69 12.78
CA GLU A 191 -31.32 2.32 12.39
C GLU A 191 -30.28 1.72 11.43
N LEU A 192 -29.43 2.57 10.83
CA LEU A 192 -28.42 2.16 9.87
C LEU A 192 -27.24 1.48 10.59
N THR A 193 -27.06 0.18 10.33
CA THR A 193 -25.94 -0.60 10.83
C THR A 193 -24.83 -0.68 9.76
N ARG A 194 -23.58 -0.91 10.17
CA ARG A 194 -22.43 -1.15 9.25
C ARG A 194 -22.70 -2.26 8.21
N ALA A 195 -23.62 -3.16 8.52
CA ALA A 195 -24.06 -4.26 7.65
C ALA A 195 -24.89 -3.79 6.44
N ASP A 196 -25.65 -2.69 6.58
CA ASP A 196 -26.60 -2.23 5.55
C ASP A 196 -25.93 -1.45 4.41
N VAL A 197 -24.63 -1.16 4.54
CA VAL A 197 -23.88 -0.34 3.60
C VAL A 197 -23.04 -1.21 2.69
N ASP A 198 -23.43 -1.33 1.42
CA ASP A 198 -22.65 -2.08 0.42
C ASP A 198 -21.28 -1.47 0.14
N MET A 199 -20.31 -2.30 -0.28
CA MET A 199 -18.97 -1.84 -0.67
C MET A 199 -19.00 -0.79 -1.79
N VAL A 200 -19.93 -0.93 -2.73
CA VAL A 200 -20.11 0.01 -3.85
C VAL A 200 -20.48 1.41 -3.35
N THR A 201 -21.15 1.51 -2.19
CA THR A 201 -21.50 2.78 -1.53
C THR A 201 -20.38 3.24 -0.60
N LEU A 202 -19.79 2.31 0.16
CA LEU A 202 -18.78 2.60 1.17
C LEU A 202 -17.50 3.20 0.58
N VAL A 203 -17.00 2.63 -0.54
CA VAL A 203 -15.75 3.09 -1.18
C VAL A 203 -15.80 4.57 -1.57
N PRO A 204 -16.77 5.03 -2.39
CA PRO A 204 -16.85 6.44 -2.74
C PRO A 204 -17.16 7.33 -1.53
N ALA A 205 -17.97 6.87 -0.57
CA ALA A 205 -18.26 7.63 0.65
C ALA A 205 -17.00 7.87 1.51
N TYR A 206 -16.18 6.83 1.68
CA TYR A 206 -14.88 6.91 2.35
C TYR A 206 -13.93 7.85 1.62
N MET A 207 -13.79 7.71 0.29
CA MET A 207 -12.93 8.62 -0.49
C MET A 207 -13.31 10.09 -0.32
N LEU A 208 -14.62 10.40 -0.31
CA LEU A 208 -15.10 11.76 -0.06
C LEU A 208 -14.77 12.23 1.37
N SER A 209 -14.91 11.35 2.36
CA SER A 209 -14.53 11.64 3.75
C SER A 209 -13.03 11.96 3.85
N GLU A 210 -12.17 11.09 3.32
CA GLU A 210 -10.72 11.27 3.33
C GLU A 210 -10.30 12.56 2.64
N LEU A 211 -10.91 12.86 1.48
CA LEU A 211 -10.62 14.06 0.71
C LEU A 211 -11.00 15.33 1.51
N LYS A 212 -12.18 15.35 2.13
CA LYS A 212 -12.63 16.46 2.98
C LYS A 212 -11.65 16.69 4.13
N VAL A 213 -11.26 15.64 4.83
CA VAL A 213 -10.29 15.73 5.95
C VAL A 213 -8.93 16.21 5.46
N ALA A 214 -8.46 15.69 4.33
CA ALA A 214 -7.18 16.08 3.75
C ALA A 214 -7.14 17.56 3.37
N PHE A 215 -8.21 18.10 2.78
CA PHE A 215 -8.30 19.53 2.49
C PHE A 215 -8.35 20.38 3.77
N LEU A 216 -9.07 19.94 4.80
CA LEU A 216 -9.12 20.65 6.08
C LEU A 216 -7.76 20.66 6.78
N LEU A 217 -7.03 19.55 6.77
CA LEU A 217 -5.67 19.46 7.32
C LEU A 217 -4.68 20.28 6.48
N GLY A 218 -4.74 20.14 5.16
CA GLY A 218 -3.91 20.90 4.24
C GLY A 218 -4.11 22.41 4.37
N PHE A 219 -5.36 22.86 4.56
CA PHE A 219 -5.65 24.26 4.84
C PHE A 219 -5.01 24.75 6.16
N ARG A 220 -5.10 23.95 7.23
CA ARG A 220 -4.44 24.27 8.51
C ARG A 220 -2.92 24.41 8.35
N VAL A 221 -2.30 23.52 7.57
CA VAL A 221 -0.87 23.60 7.23
C VAL A 221 -0.57 24.84 6.36
N TYR A 222 -1.49 25.25 5.49
CA TYR A 222 -1.30 26.38 4.58
C TYR A 222 -1.35 27.74 5.29
N LEU A 223 -2.19 27.87 6.33
CA LEU A 223 -2.43 29.13 7.05
C LEU A 223 -1.18 29.89 7.51
N PRO A 224 -0.20 29.30 8.22
CA PRO A 224 0.98 30.04 8.67
C PRO A 224 1.80 30.62 7.50
N PHE A 225 1.90 29.90 6.38
CA PHE A 225 2.63 30.36 5.20
C PHE A 225 1.90 31.51 4.49
N LEU A 226 0.57 31.47 4.46
CA LEU A 226 -0.25 32.56 3.91
C LEU A 226 -0.04 33.85 4.70
N VAL A 227 -0.01 33.77 6.04
CA VAL A 227 0.26 34.93 6.90
C VAL A 227 1.61 35.55 6.58
N ILE A 228 2.65 34.73 6.39
CA ILE A 228 3.99 35.21 6.00
C ILE A 228 3.95 35.95 4.66
N ASP A 229 3.25 35.41 3.66
CA ASP A 229 3.09 36.07 2.35
C ASP A 229 2.38 37.42 2.46
N MET A 230 1.28 37.48 3.23
CA MET A 230 0.52 38.70 3.42
C MET A 230 1.35 39.79 4.11
N VAL A 231 2.12 39.42 5.15
CA VAL A 231 3.00 40.33 5.87
C VAL A 231 4.09 40.87 4.94
N ILE A 232 4.78 40.00 4.21
CA ILE A 232 5.88 40.42 3.31
C ILE A 232 5.35 41.27 2.15
N ALA A 233 4.18 40.94 1.59
CA ALA A 233 3.54 41.76 0.58
C ALA A 233 3.25 43.18 1.09
N SER A 234 2.72 43.32 2.31
CA SER A 234 2.45 44.64 2.91
C SER A 234 3.73 45.47 3.13
N LEU A 235 4.84 44.83 3.48
CA LEU A 235 6.14 45.48 3.64
C LEU A 235 6.71 45.95 2.29
N LEU A 236 6.60 45.14 1.23
CA LEU A 236 7.07 45.52 -0.12
C LEU A 236 6.27 46.68 -0.70
N ILE A 237 4.95 46.69 -0.50
CA ILE A 237 4.08 47.81 -0.90
C ILE A 237 4.52 49.09 -0.16
N SER A 238 4.86 48.97 1.13
CA SER A 238 5.35 50.10 1.94
C SER A 238 6.71 50.65 1.48
N MET A 239 7.56 49.80 0.91
CA MET A 239 8.85 50.22 0.31
C MET A 239 8.70 50.70 -1.15
N SER A 240 7.48 50.79 -1.68
CA SER A 240 7.19 51.17 -3.07
C SER A 240 7.79 50.22 -4.13
N MET A 241 8.12 48.97 -3.77
CA MET A 241 8.63 47.96 -4.71
C MET A 241 7.48 47.15 -5.32
N MET A 242 6.67 47.78 -6.18
CA MET A 242 5.50 47.13 -6.80
C MET A 242 5.84 46.12 -7.91
N MET A 243 7.06 46.12 -8.46
CA MET A 243 7.42 45.24 -9.58
C MET A 243 7.96 43.86 -9.18
N LEU A 244 8.31 43.65 -7.91
CA LEU A 244 8.83 42.36 -7.45
C LEU A 244 7.67 41.51 -6.91
N PRO A 245 7.47 40.27 -7.42
CA PRO A 245 6.50 39.35 -6.85
C PRO A 245 6.84 39.08 -5.37
N PRO A 246 5.92 39.37 -4.42
CA PRO A 246 6.18 39.18 -2.98
C PRO A 246 6.60 37.75 -2.60
N VAL A 247 6.13 36.76 -3.37
CA VAL A 247 6.43 35.34 -3.19
C VAL A 247 7.92 35.03 -3.29
N LEU A 248 8.67 35.75 -4.14
CA LEU A 248 10.11 35.52 -4.29
C LEU A 248 10.87 35.91 -3.03
N ILE A 249 10.39 36.93 -2.32
CA ILE A 249 10.99 37.39 -1.06
C ILE A 249 10.53 36.51 0.10
N SER A 250 9.29 36.03 0.11
CA SER A 250 8.77 35.20 1.21
C SER A 250 9.28 33.76 1.21
N LEU A 251 9.57 33.20 0.04
CA LEU A 251 10.04 31.81 -0.12
C LEU A 251 11.24 31.46 0.79
N PRO A 252 12.38 32.18 0.79
CA PRO A 252 13.51 31.83 1.65
C PRO A 252 13.16 31.88 3.14
N PHE A 253 12.33 32.82 3.58
CA PHE A 253 11.88 32.92 4.97
C PHE A 253 10.97 31.76 5.36
N LYS A 254 10.04 31.36 4.48
CA LYS A 254 9.17 30.20 4.70
C LYS A 254 9.97 28.92 4.85
N LEU A 255 10.94 28.69 3.95
CA LEU A 255 11.78 27.50 4.02
C LEU A 255 12.64 27.48 5.28
N LEU A 256 13.24 28.61 5.65
CA LEU A 256 14.03 28.73 6.87
C LEU A 256 13.18 28.42 8.11
N LEU A 257 12.00 29.03 8.22
CA LEU A 257 11.09 28.80 9.33
C LEU A 257 10.65 27.34 9.39
N PHE A 258 10.28 26.77 8.25
CA PHE A 258 9.81 25.38 8.17
C PHE A 258 10.89 24.38 8.60
N VAL A 259 12.14 24.59 8.21
CA VAL A 259 13.27 23.75 8.65
C VAL A 259 13.60 23.99 10.13
N LEU A 260 13.54 25.23 10.59
CA LEU A 260 13.87 25.59 11.98
C LEU A 260 12.92 24.95 13.00
N VAL A 261 11.63 24.83 12.64
CA VAL A 261 10.62 24.20 13.52
C VAL A 261 10.50 22.69 13.32
N ASP A 262 11.36 22.08 12.50
CA ASP A 262 11.24 20.69 12.08
C ASP A 262 9.85 20.34 11.51
N GLY A 263 9.41 21.17 10.55
CA GLY A 263 8.04 21.12 10.04
C GLY A 263 7.68 19.82 9.33
N TRP A 264 8.64 19.05 8.82
CA TRP A 264 8.40 17.72 8.26
C TRP A 264 7.91 16.75 9.34
N ALA A 265 8.62 16.68 10.46
CA ALA A 265 8.24 15.80 11.58
C ALA A 265 6.89 16.23 12.18
N LEU A 266 6.65 17.54 12.31
CA LEU A 266 5.38 18.05 12.82
C LEU A 266 4.20 17.70 11.91
N VAL A 267 4.30 17.92 10.60
CA VAL A 267 3.21 17.61 9.67
C VAL A 267 2.94 16.10 9.60
N VAL A 268 3.99 15.28 9.57
CA VAL A 268 3.88 13.82 9.58
C VAL A 268 3.26 13.34 10.90
N GLY A 269 3.72 13.86 12.04
CA GLY A 269 3.18 13.51 13.36
C GLY A 269 1.69 13.85 13.47
N SER A 270 1.31 15.08 13.11
CA SER A 270 -0.10 15.50 13.11
C SER A 270 -0.97 14.70 12.13
N LEU A 271 -0.41 14.23 11.01
CA LEU A 271 -1.12 13.33 10.09
C LEU A 271 -1.38 11.97 10.72
N LEU A 272 -0.38 11.36 11.34
CA LEU A 272 -0.49 10.04 11.95
C LEU A 272 -1.48 10.03 13.13
N GLU A 273 -1.54 11.12 13.90
CA GLU A 273 -2.53 11.29 14.98
C GLU A 273 -3.98 11.35 14.48
N THR A 274 -4.21 11.63 13.18
CA THR A 274 -5.57 11.68 12.61
C THR A 274 -6.15 10.33 12.25
N PHE A 275 -5.35 9.27 12.24
CA PHE A 275 -5.80 7.93 11.89
C PHE A 275 -6.12 7.13 13.15
N VAL A 276 -7.26 6.45 13.12
CA VAL A 276 -7.60 5.49 14.17
C VAL A 276 -7.00 4.13 13.83
N GLN A 277 -6.28 3.55 14.79
CA GLN A 277 -5.82 2.16 14.74
C GLN A 277 -6.70 1.29 15.64
N GLU A 278 -7.23 0.20 15.11
CA GLU A 278 -7.93 -0.82 15.89
C GLU A 278 -6.99 -1.36 16.99
N GLY A 279 -7.47 -1.29 18.24
CA GLY A 279 -6.67 -1.49 19.46
C GLY A 279 -6.59 -0.24 20.36
N THR A 280 -6.97 0.93 19.84
CA THR A 280 -7.03 2.19 20.63
C THR A 280 -8.41 2.40 21.27
N SER A 281 -9.48 1.85 20.70
CA SER A 281 -10.85 1.92 21.24
C SER A 281 -10.98 1.24 22.61
N GLY A 282 -10.27 0.12 22.82
CA GLY A 282 -10.18 -0.55 24.14
C GLY A 282 -9.29 0.18 25.16
N ARG A 283 -8.38 1.05 24.71
CA ARG A 283 -7.53 1.87 25.60
C ARG A 283 -8.26 3.15 26.04
N LEU A 284 -9.06 3.75 25.16
CA LEU A 284 -9.85 4.94 25.44
C LEU A 284 -11.04 4.66 26.37
N SER A 285 -11.63 3.46 26.33
CA SER A 285 -12.70 3.07 27.25
C SER A 285 -12.19 2.50 28.59
N ALA A 286 -10.91 2.14 28.69
CA ALA A 286 -10.37 1.48 29.89
C ALA A 286 -9.57 2.39 30.84
N GLU A 287 -9.04 3.55 30.42
CA GLU A 287 -8.18 4.33 31.33
C GLU A 287 -8.22 5.86 31.19
N PRO A 288 -8.63 6.53 32.28
CA PRO A 288 -7.92 7.70 32.81
C PRO A 288 -6.99 7.35 33.99
N ALA A 289 -6.83 6.07 34.36
CA ALA A 289 -6.23 5.67 35.64
C ALA A 289 -4.76 5.18 35.61
N ALA A 290 -4.21 4.60 34.52
CA ALA A 290 -2.82 4.10 34.54
C ALA A 290 -1.81 4.84 33.64
N MET A 291 -2.16 6.00 33.10
CA MET A 291 -1.16 6.88 32.46
C MET A 291 -0.35 7.71 33.48
N LEU A 292 -0.88 7.90 34.69
CA LEU A 292 -0.24 8.67 35.77
C LEU A 292 1.10 8.09 36.31
N PRO A 293 1.30 6.77 36.46
CA PRO A 293 2.58 6.24 36.93
C PRO A 293 3.68 6.22 35.86
N PHE A 294 3.35 6.09 34.56
CA PHE A 294 4.36 6.03 33.50
C PHE A 294 5.02 7.40 33.24
N LEU A 295 4.25 8.48 33.31
CA LEU A 295 4.75 9.85 33.13
C LEU A 295 5.63 10.31 34.32
N LEU A 296 5.35 9.81 35.53
CA LEU A 296 6.16 10.06 36.73
C LEU A 296 7.48 9.29 36.73
N ILE A 297 7.50 8.05 36.22
CA ILE A 297 8.73 7.23 36.16
C ILE A 297 9.71 7.77 35.10
N CYS A 298 9.22 8.26 33.96
CA CYS A 298 10.08 8.87 32.93
C CYS A 298 10.66 10.23 33.34
N PHE A 299 10.00 11.01 34.20
CA PHE A 299 10.51 12.31 34.64
C PHE A 299 11.53 12.21 35.78
N VAL A 300 11.47 11.16 36.62
CA VAL A 300 12.35 11.02 37.80
C VAL A 300 13.70 10.36 37.46
N ARG A 301 13.85 9.69 36.32
CA ARG A 301 15.04 8.86 36.02
C ARG A 301 15.86 9.32 34.81
N ARG A 302 16.16 10.62 34.71
CA ARG A 302 17.30 11.12 33.90
C ARG A 302 18.58 11.08 34.74
N PRO A 303 19.52 10.13 34.54
CA PRO A 303 20.86 10.25 35.13
C PRO A 303 21.61 11.39 34.42
N ARG A 304 22.12 12.37 35.18
CA ARG A 304 23.09 13.36 34.70
C ARG A 304 24.39 12.63 34.32
N PRO A 305 25.10 13.01 33.23
CA PRO A 305 26.43 12.47 32.98
C PRO A 305 27.43 13.04 34.02
N PRO A 306 28.39 12.24 34.52
CA PRO A 306 29.43 12.75 35.41
C PRO A 306 30.43 13.60 34.63
N VAL A 307 30.55 14.86 35.03
CA VAL A 307 31.65 15.76 34.69
C VAL A 307 32.75 15.54 35.72
N SER A 308 33.80 14.80 35.39
CA SER A 308 35.15 14.97 35.96
C SER A 308 36.13 13.93 35.41
N SER A 309 37.34 14.43 35.14
CA SER A 309 38.64 13.75 34.92
C SER A 309 38.89 13.05 33.58
N LEU A 310 39.42 13.80 32.61
CA LEU A 310 40.52 13.34 31.76
C LEU A 310 41.67 14.37 31.83
N PRO A 311 42.93 13.93 32.03
CA PRO A 311 44.06 14.81 32.26
C PRO A 311 44.60 15.34 30.93
N LEU A 312 44.56 16.66 30.73
CA LEU A 312 45.28 17.36 29.66
C LEU A 312 46.25 18.35 30.29
N ALA A 313 47.24 17.80 31.00
CA ALA A 313 48.37 18.56 31.53
C ALA A 313 49.64 17.69 31.54
N GLU A 314 50.08 17.23 30.36
CA GLU A 314 51.46 16.75 30.10
C GLU A 314 51.64 16.44 28.60
N ALA A 315 51.68 17.49 27.77
CA ALA A 315 52.14 17.39 26.36
C ALA A 315 52.59 18.75 25.75
N CYS A 316 53.05 19.70 26.57
CA CYS A 316 53.73 20.93 26.10
C CYS A 316 54.91 21.28 27.03
N ARG A 317 55.83 20.33 27.16
CA ARG A 317 57.21 20.59 27.58
C ARG A 317 58.08 19.55 26.87
N ASP A 318 58.42 19.87 25.63
CA ASP A 318 59.67 19.54 24.93
C ASP A 318 59.47 19.71 23.41
N VAL A 319 60.24 20.66 22.84
CA VAL A 319 60.34 21.13 21.44
C VAL A 319 59.35 22.21 21.00
#